data_AF-A0A3A3FZ04-F1
#
_entry.id   AF-A0A3A3FZ04-F1
#
_cell.length_a   1.000
_cell.length_b   1.000
_cell.length_c   1.000
_cell.angle_alpha   90.00
_cell.angle_beta   90.00
_cell.angle_gamma   90.00
#
_symmetry.space_group_name_H-M   'P 1'
#
loop_
_entity.id
_entity.type
_entity.pdbx_description
1 polymer ?
#
loop_
_entity_poly.entity_id
_entity_poly.type
_entity_poly.pdbx_seq_one_letter_code
_entity_poly.pdbx_strand_id
1 'polypeptide(L)'
;MLNLSAFPIPSPSALPTSAPVAEALLLADDDGTVEWEEEEIVLLHWRLLKAVAELGDPATPLEDKLDMLRWVFTEREKESRPFSFANCIQVVACSPLSPLPYIGQVDADAVKEAIRGQLQAWLQATLNRYPAWVREAVQRHPEWIARHLEKNPQWLNQQVRQRFTQGDLFA
;
A
#
# COMPACT_ATOMS: atom_id res chain seq x y z
N MET A 1 -73.00 31.76 10.67
CA MET A 1 -73.02 30.75 11.75
C MET A 1 -72.56 29.42 11.16
N LEU A 2 -71.81 28.64 11.95
CA LEU A 2 -71.30 27.26 11.71
C LEU A 2 -70.08 27.18 10.76
N ASN A 3 -69.05 26.36 10.95
CA ASN A 3 -68.47 25.58 12.06
C ASN A 3 -67.11 25.09 11.54
N LEU A 4 -66.11 24.89 12.41
CA LEU A 4 -64.75 24.45 12.06
C LEU A 4 -64.64 22.91 11.93
N SER A 5 -63.74 22.49 11.03
CA SER A 5 -62.95 21.23 11.00
C SER A 5 -63.59 19.88 10.64
N ALA A 6 -63.14 19.29 9.51
CA ALA A 6 -62.59 17.93 9.39
C ALA A 6 -62.01 17.69 7.97
N PHE A 7 -60.78 17.20 7.89
CA PHE A 7 -60.04 16.86 6.66
C PHE A 7 -60.59 15.62 5.94
N PRO A 8 -60.27 15.46 4.63
CA PRO A 8 -59.67 14.20 4.21
C PRO A 8 -58.38 14.41 3.39
N ILE A 9 -57.41 13.53 3.64
CA ILE A 9 -56.10 13.45 2.97
C ILE A 9 -56.29 12.79 1.59
N PRO A 10 -55.78 13.35 0.48
CA PRO A 10 -55.60 12.60 -0.75
C PRO A 10 -54.23 11.91 -0.79
N SER A 11 -54.27 10.60 -1.07
CA SER A 11 -53.14 9.68 -1.24
C SER A 11 -52.12 10.16 -2.29
N PRO A 12 -50.81 9.91 -2.09
CA PRO A 12 -49.82 10.18 -3.13
C PRO A 12 -49.94 9.16 -4.26
N SER A 13 -50.26 9.66 -5.45
CA SER A 13 -50.17 8.96 -6.72
C SER A 13 -48.78 8.36 -6.95
N ALA A 14 -48.78 7.20 -7.59
CA ALA A 14 -47.62 6.41 -7.97
C ALA A 14 -46.55 7.22 -8.72
N LEU A 15 -45.31 7.14 -8.25
CA LEU A 15 -44.12 7.48 -9.03
C LEU A 15 -43.82 6.30 -9.98
N PRO A 16 -43.49 6.55 -11.26
CA PRO A 16 -43.00 5.49 -12.13
C PRO A 16 -41.61 5.03 -11.69
N THR A 17 -41.50 3.73 -11.39
CA THR A 17 -40.26 2.98 -11.16
C THR A 17 -39.31 3.15 -12.35
N SER A 18 -38.33 4.05 -12.22
CA SER A 18 -37.13 4.05 -13.05
C SER A 18 -36.12 3.08 -12.45
N ALA A 19 -36.35 1.79 -12.67
CA ALA A 19 -35.34 0.75 -12.46
C ALA A 19 -35.22 -0.07 -13.75
N PRO A 20 -34.32 0.33 -14.65
CA PRO A 20 -33.58 -0.69 -15.39
C PRO A 20 -32.06 -0.47 -15.41
N VAL A 21 -31.55 0.55 -14.71
CA VAL A 21 -30.10 0.86 -14.74
C VAL A 21 -29.33 0.14 -13.64
N ALA A 22 -29.92 0.00 -12.45
CA ALA A 22 -29.29 -0.68 -11.32
C ALA A 22 -29.24 -2.21 -11.50
N GLU A 23 -30.25 -2.77 -12.17
CA GLU A 23 -30.34 -4.22 -12.42
C GLU A 23 -29.41 -4.69 -13.54
N ALA A 24 -29.07 -3.81 -14.49
CA ALA A 24 -28.08 -4.08 -15.53
C ALA A 24 -26.64 -4.11 -15.02
N LEU A 25 -26.33 -3.40 -13.92
CA LEU A 25 -25.01 -3.42 -13.28
C LEU A 25 -24.79 -4.61 -12.34
N LEU A 26 -25.87 -5.28 -11.91
CA LEU A 26 -25.81 -6.46 -11.03
C LEU A 26 -25.75 -7.78 -11.81
N LEU A 27 -25.87 -7.74 -13.14
CA LEU A 27 -25.72 -8.90 -14.03
C LEU A 27 -24.36 -8.97 -14.74
N ALA A 28 -23.47 -8.00 -14.50
CA ALA A 28 -22.07 -8.15 -14.85
C ALA A 28 -21.36 -8.89 -13.71
N ASP A 29 -21.80 -10.12 -13.45
CA ASP A 29 -20.95 -11.14 -12.84
C ASP A 29 -19.95 -11.53 -13.93
N ASP A 30 -19.03 -10.60 -14.21
CA ASP A 30 -17.83 -10.83 -14.99
C ASP A 30 -16.96 -11.74 -14.12
N ASP A 31 -17.28 -13.04 -14.11
CA ASP A 31 -16.34 -14.12 -13.86
C ASP A 31 -15.32 -14.20 -15.03
N GLY A 32 -14.88 -13.03 -15.48
CA GLY A 32 -13.81 -12.81 -16.41
C GLY A 32 -12.53 -13.10 -15.65
N THR A 33 -12.16 -14.38 -15.64
CA THR A 33 -10.79 -14.78 -15.32
C THR A 33 -9.87 -13.97 -16.22
N VAL A 34 -9.21 -12.96 -15.64
CA VAL A 34 -8.27 -12.11 -16.37
C VAL A 34 -7.14 -13.02 -16.85
N GLU A 35 -7.05 -13.23 -18.16
CA GLU A 35 -5.94 -13.94 -18.78
C GLU A 35 -4.72 -13.01 -18.71
N TRP A 36 -3.69 -13.45 -17.96
CA TRP A 36 -2.42 -12.74 -17.85
C TRP A 36 -1.42 -13.34 -18.81
N GLU A 37 -0.80 -12.49 -19.64
CA GLU A 37 0.31 -12.91 -20.48
C GLU A 37 1.57 -13.15 -19.64
N GLU A 38 2.45 -14.06 -20.09
CA GLU A 38 3.70 -14.35 -19.38
C GLU A 38 4.54 -13.07 -19.20
N GLU A 39 4.60 -12.22 -20.23
CA GLU A 39 5.30 -10.94 -20.18
C GLU A 39 4.73 -10.03 -19.09
N GLU A 40 3.41 -9.97 -18.90
CA GLU A 40 2.78 -9.15 -17.87
C GLU A 40 3.11 -9.66 -16.47
N ILE A 41 3.15 -10.98 -16.28
CA ILE A 41 3.55 -11.60 -15.02
C ILE A 41 5.02 -11.24 -14.71
N VAL A 42 5.91 -11.32 -15.71
CA VAL A 42 7.33 -10.95 -15.55
C VAL A 42 7.46 -9.45 -15.22
N LEU A 43 6.72 -8.59 -15.91
CA LEU A 43 6.69 -7.16 -15.65
C LEU A 43 6.15 -6.82 -14.25
N LEU A 44 5.21 -7.61 -13.73
CA LEU A 44 4.71 -7.46 -12.37
C LEU A 44 5.81 -7.80 -11.33
N HIS A 45 6.54 -8.91 -11.51
CA HIS A 45 7.71 -9.22 -10.66
C HIS A 45 8.76 -8.11 -10.74
N TRP A 46 9.02 -7.57 -11.94
CA TRP A 46 9.94 -6.45 -12.12
C TRP A 46 9.47 -5.17 -11.42
N ARG A 47 8.17 -4.86 -11.49
CA ARG A 47 7.60 -3.70 -10.82
C ARG A 47 7.80 -3.77 -9.30
N LEU A 48 7.65 -4.94 -8.69
CA LEU A 48 7.91 -5.13 -7.26
C LEU A 48 9.38 -4.89 -6.91
N LEU A 49 10.33 -5.39 -7.72
CA LEU A 49 11.76 -5.13 -7.51
C LEU A 49 12.12 -3.64 -7.69
N LYS A 50 11.48 -2.93 -8.62
CA LYS A 50 11.67 -1.47 -8.74
C LYS A 50 11.23 -0.73 -7.48
N ALA A 51 10.15 -1.17 -6.83
CA ALA A 51 9.73 -0.58 -5.56
C ALA A 51 10.76 -0.79 -4.42
N VAL A 52 11.62 -1.81 -4.51
CA VAL A 52 12.75 -1.98 -3.58
C VAL A 52 13.82 -0.91 -3.80
N ALA A 53 14.01 -0.42 -5.03
CA ALA A 53 14.96 0.66 -5.29
C ALA A 53 14.54 1.97 -4.58
N GLU A 54 13.24 2.17 -4.37
CA GLU A 54 12.68 3.31 -3.61
C GLU A 54 13.03 3.25 -2.11
N LEU A 55 13.57 2.14 -1.60
CA LEU A 55 14.15 2.09 -0.26
C LEU A 55 15.32 3.06 -0.11
N GLY A 56 16.03 3.39 -1.20
CA GLY A 56 17.13 4.36 -1.19
C GLY A 56 16.68 5.83 -1.18
N ASP A 57 15.48 6.13 -1.66
CA ASP A 57 15.00 7.52 -1.75
C ASP A 57 14.56 8.03 -0.37
N PRO A 58 15.18 9.09 0.19
CA PRO A 58 14.73 9.66 1.45
C PRO A 58 13.32 10.28 1.40
N ALA A 59 12.77 10.56 0.22
CA ALA A 59 11.40 11.07 0.06
C ALA A 59 10.33 9.98 0.28
N THR A 60 10.69 8.71 0.11
CA THR A 60 9.77 7.59 0.35
C THR A 60 9.34 7.56 1.82
N PRO A 61 8.03 7.56 2.11
CA PRO A 61 7.50 7.50 3.47
C PRO A 61 8.06 6.32 4.28
N LEU A 62 8.15 6.51 5.60
CA LEU A 62 8.70 5.49 6.49
C LEU A 62 7.84 4.21 6.47
N GLU A 63 6.52 4.35 6.36
CA GLU A 63 5.59 3.22 6.28
C GLU A 63 5.85 2.35 5.05
N ASP A 64 6.00 2.96 3.87
CA ASP A 64 6.23 2.25 2.60
C ASP A 64 7.57 1.50 2.66
N LYS A 65 8.58 2.11 3.29
CA LYS A 65 9.87 1.42 3.53
C LYS A 65 9.68 0.22 4.44
N LEU A 66 8.96 0.36 5.55
CA LEU A 66 8.76 -0.74 6.49
C LEU A 66 7.95 -1.88 5.87
N ASP A 67 6.92 -1.57 5.08
CA ASP A 67 6.12 -2.58 4.37
C ASP A 67 6.96 -3.30 3.32
N MET A 68 7.78 -2.58 2.55
CA MET A 68 8.72 -3.16 1.60
C MET A 68 9.74 -4.06 2.30
N LEU A 69 10.28 -3.63 3.45
CA LEU A 69 11.22 -4.43 4.24
C LEU A 69 10.57 -5.69 4.82
N ARG A 70 9.31 -5.61 5.26
CA ARG A 70 8.56 -6.81 5.69
C ARG A 70 8.43 -7.80 4.54
N TRP A 71 8.20 -7.33 3.31
CA TRP A 71 8.17 -8.19 2.14
C TRP A 71 9.54 -8.78 1.78
N VAL A 72 10.60 -7.95 1.74
CA VAL A 72 11.99 -8.39 1.44
C VAL A 72 12.49 -9.42 2.45
N PHE A 73 12.21 -9.19 3.73
CA PHE A 73 12.64 -10.05 4.85
C PHE A 73 11.51 -10.97 5.36
N THR A 74 10.56 -11.31 4.49
CA THR A 74 9.48 -12.25 4.80
C THR A 74 10.04 -13.62 5.22
N GLU A 75 9.28 -14.35 6.06
CA GLU A 75 9.64 -15.67 6.59
C GLU A 75 10.02 -16.69 5.49
N ARG A 76 10.98 -17.57 5.81
CA ARG A 76 11.49 -18.63 4.91
C ARG A 76 10.40 -19.51 4.29
N GLU A 77 9.34 -19.79 5.04
CA GLU A 77 8.20 -20.60 4.56
C GLU A 77 7.39 -19.92 3.45
N LYS A 78 7.46 -18.58 3.38
CA LYS A 78 6.77 -17.76 2.38
C LYS A 78 7.68 -17.40 1.20
N GLU A 79 8.97 -17.73 1.26
CA GLU A 79 9.93 -17.44 0.18
C GLU A 79 9.66 -18.24 -1.10
N SER A 80 9.02 -19.41 -1.00
CA SER A 80 8.61 -20.21 -2.16
C SER A 80 7.28 -19.76 -2.77
N ARG A 81 6.60 -18.75 -2.20
CA ARG A 81 5.34 -18.26 -2.74
C ARG A 81 5.54 -17.45 -4.03
N PRO A 82 4.55 -17.45 -4.93
CA PRO A 82 4.52 -16.49 -6.04
C PRO A 82 4.67 -15.07 -5.52
N PHE A 83 5.42 -14.23 -6.25
CA PHE A 83 5.73 -12.85 -5.87
C PHE A 83 6.44 -12.67 -4.51
N SER A 84 7.04 -13.72 -3.94
CA SER A 84 8.04 -13.52 -2.89
C SER A 84 9.23 -12.73 -3.45
N PHE A 85 9.98 -12.06 -2.57
CA PHE A 85 11.18 -11.33 -2.99
C PHE A 85 12.17 -12.21 -3.74
N ALA A 86 12.44 -13.42 -3.22
CA ALA A 86 13.35 -14.38 -3.85
C ALA A 86 12.84 -14.81 -5.24
N ASN A 87 11.54 -15.11 -5.38
CA ASN A 87 10.96 -15.51 -6.65
C ASN A 87 10.97 -14.34 -7.67
N CYS A 88 10.71 -13.11 -7.22
CA CYS A 88 10.82 -11.93 -8.09
C CYS A 88 12.23 -11.77 -8.66
N ILE A 89 13.26 -11.94 -7.82
CA ILE A 89 14.65 -11.91 -8.28
C ILE A 89 14.89 -13.01 -9.33
N GLN A 90 14.48 -14.26 -9.06
CA GLN A 90 14.71 -15.36 -10.01
C GLN A 90 14.00 -15.14 -11.34
N VAL A 91 12.72 -14.77 -11.32
CA VAL A 91 11.90 -14.57 -12.52
C VAL A 91 12.50 -13.47 -13.39
N VAL A 92 12.86 -12.33 -12.79
CA VAL A 92 13.44 -11.21 -13.54
C VAL A 92 14.84 -11.54 -14.04
N ALA A 93 15.69 -12.20 -13.24
CA ALA A 93 17.05 -12.52 -13.65
C ALA A 93 17.13 -13.63 -14.72
N CYS A 94 16.15 -14.53 -14.75
CA CYS A 94 16.14 -15.69 -15.66
C CYS A 94 15.18 -15.54 -16.85
N SER A 95 14.29 -14.55 -16.88
CA SER A 95 13.34 -14.40 -18.00
C SER A 95 13.94 -13.55 -19.13
N PRO A 96 13.91 -14.03 -20.39
CA PRO A 96 14.28 -13.21 -21.55
C PRO A 96 13.26 -12.08 -21.84
N LEU A 97 12.07 -12.16 -21.24
CA LEU A 97 11.02 -11.13 -21.34
C LEU A 97 11.20 -10.02 -20.29
N SER A 98 12.18 -10.17 -19.39
CA SER A 98 12.45 -9.14 -18.40
C SER A 98 13.11 -7.91 -19.04
N PRO A 99 12.92 -6.70 -18.50
CA PRO A 99 13.64 -5.52 -18.96
C PRO A 99 15.16 -5.54 -18.67
N LEU A 100 15.63 -6.50 -17.88
CA LEU A 100 17.05 -6.71 -17.61
C LEU A 100 17.63 -7.76 -18.57
N PRO A 101 18.92 -7.66 -18.93
CA PRO A 101 19.62 -8.74 -19.61
C PRO A 101 19.50 -10.05 -18.80
N TYR A 102 19.55 -11.19 -19.48
CA TYR A 102 19.58 -12.49 -18.79
C TYR A 102 20.83 -12.59 -17.90
N ILE A 103 20.63 -12.74 -16.60
CA ILE A 103 21.69 -12.87 -15.58
C ILE A 103 21.87 -14.33 -15.16
N GLY A 104 20.76 -15.09 -15.11
CA GLY A 104 20.72 -16.46 -14.60
C GLY A 104 20.36 -16.51 -13.11
N GLN A 105 20.74 -17.59 -12.42
CA GLN A 105 20.43 -17.76 -11.00
C GLN A 105 21.15 -16.72 -10.15
N VAL A 106 20.38 -16.02 -9.29
CA VAL A 106 20.88 -14.99 -8.38
C VAL A 106 20.71 -15.46 -6.94
N ASP A 107 21.69 -15.24 -6.07
CA ASP A 107 21.55 -15.52 -4.65
C ASP A 107 20.69 -14.42 -3.99
N ALA A 108 19.46 -14.77 -3.61
CA ALA A 108 18.53 -13.84 -2.97
C ALA A 108 19.03 -13.40 -1.57
N ASP A 109 19.75 -14.25 -0.85
CA ASP A 109 20.24 -13.92 0.49
C ASP A 109 21.42 -12.94 0.42
N ALA A 110 22.27 -13.06 -0.59
CA ALA A 110 23.31 -12.05 -0.87
C ALA A 110 22.69 -10.67 -1.16
N VAL A 111 21.59 -10.60 -1.90
CA VAL A 111 20.87 -9.34 -2.17
C VAL A 111 20.23 -8.79 -0.89
N LYS A 112 19.60 -9.64 -0.06
CA LYS A 112 19.07 -9.22 1.24
C LYS A 112 20.16 -8.67 2.16
N GLU A 113 21.35 -9.25 2.14
CA GLU A 113 22.46 -8.75 2.95
C GLU A 113 23.00 -7.41 2.45
N ALA A 114 23.06 -7.21 1.12
CA ALA A 114 23.36 -5.91 0.54
C ALA A 114 22.33 -4.85 0.95
N ILE A 115 21.03 -5.19 0.94
CA ILE A 115 19.95 -4.32 1.43
C ILE A 115 20.13 -4.03 2.93
N ARG A 116 20.45 -5.03 3.75
CA ARG A 116 20.68 -4.88 5.19
C ARG A 116 21.82 -3.92 5.48
N GLY A 117 22.91 -3.99 4.71
CA GLY A 117 24.06 -3.09 4.85
C GLY A 117 23.72 -1.61 4.61
N GLN A 118 22.75 -1.33 3.74
CA GLN A 118 22.34 0.04 3.40
C GLN A 118 21.19 0.57 4.27
N LEU A 119 20.46 -0.34 4.93
CA LEU A 119 19.21 -0.04 5.63
C LEU A 119 19.35 1.09 6.66
N GLN A 120 20.40 1.06 7.47
CA GLN A 120 20.62 2.08 8.49
C GLN A 120 20.75 3.48 7.88
N ALA A 121 21.52 3.61 6.80
CA ALA A 121 21.73 4.89 6.13
C ALA A 121 20.42 5.42 5.51
N TRP A 122 19.66 4.55 4.85
CA TRP A 122 18.38 4.92 4.24
C TRP A 122 17.33 5.34 5.27
N LEU A 123 17.19 4.60 6.37
CA LEU A 123 16.26 4.95 7.44
C LEU A 123 16.66 6.27 8.10
N GLN A 124 17.94 6.49 8.38
CA GLN A 124 18.42 7.76 8.94
C GLN A 124 18.16 8.95 8.00
N ALA A 125 18.44 8.80 6.71
CA ALA A 125 18.18 9.83 5.71
C ALA A 125 16.69 10.22 5.64
N THR A 126 15.82 9.22 5.75
CA THR A 126 14.36 9.39 5.79
C THR A 126 13.92 10.09 7.08
N LEU A 127 14.38 9.60 8.23
CA LEU A 127 14.06 10.15 9.55
C LEU A 127 14.50 11.61 9.71
N ASN A 128 15.59 12.02 9.07
CA ASN A 128 16.06 13.41 9.08
C ASN A 128 15.08 14.41 8.45
N ARG A 129 14.14 13.93 7.62
CA ARG A 129 13.05 14.76 7.06
C ARG A 129 11.84 14.86 7.99
N TYR A 130 11.75 14.01 9.00
CA TYR A 130 10.69 14.06 9.99
C TYR A 130 11.03 15.03 11.15
N PRO A 131 10.00 15.61 11.81
CA PRO A 131 10.20 16.43 13.00
C PRO A 131 11.01 15.73 14.09
N ALA A 132 11.72 16.50 14.94
CA ALA A 132 12.56 15.97 16.02
C ALA A 132 11.81 14.99 16.94
N TRP A 133 10.53 15.26 17.25
CA TRP A 133 9.72 14.38 18.09
C TRP A 133 9.52 12.98 17.48
N VAL A 134 9.44 12.86 16.15
CA VAL A 134 9.34 11.56 15.46
C VAL A 134 10.66 10.81 15.58
N ARG A 135 11.78 11.49 15.31
CA ARG A 135 13.12 10.91 15.42
C ARG A 135 13.37 10.38 16.83
N GLU A 136 13.00 11.16 17.83
CA GLU A 136 13.10 10.77 19.24
C GLU A 136 12.17 9.61 19.60
N ALA A 137 10.93 9.59 19.08
CA ALA A 137 9.99 8.49 19.32
C ALA A 137 10.50 7.17 18.71
N VAL A 138 11.06 7.22 17.49
CA VAL A 138 11.65 6.05 16.81
C VAL A 138 12.86 5.52 17.58
N GLN A 139 13.68 6.41 18.14
CA GLN A 139 14.85 6.00 18.93
C GLN A 139 14.48 5.43 20.30
N ARG A 140 13.47 5.99 20.98
CA ARG A 140 13.10 5.57 22.34
C ARG A 140 12.16 4.36 22.39
N HIS A 141 11.23 4.26 21.44
CA HIS A 141 10.17 3.25 21.46
C HIS A 141 9.87 2.68 20.07
N PRO A 142 10.83 1.98 19.42
CA PRO A 142 10.65 1.43 18.08
C PRO A 142 9.50 0.42 18.00
N GLU A 143 9.33 -0.44 19.03
CA GLU A 143 8.26 -1.44 19.11
C GLU A 143 6.86 -0.81 19.19
N TRP A 144 6.74 0.38 19.78
CA TRP A 144 5.48 1.09 19.85
C TRP A 144 5.06 1.63 18.48
N ILE A 145 6.02 2.18 17.72
CA ILE A 145 5.77 2.65 16.35
C ILE A 145 5.40 1.49 15.44
N ALA A 146 6.12 0.37 15.52
CA ALA A 146 5.82 -0.82 14.74
C ALA A 146 4.36 -1.29 14.96
N ARG A 147 3.90 -1.35 16.21
CA ARG A 147 2.50 -1.72 16.53
C ARG A 147 1.46 -0.73 16.02
N HIS A 148 1.79 0.55 15.93
CA HIS A 148 0.88 1.56 15.38
C HIS A 148 0.81 1.48 13.86
N LEU A 149 1.95 1.27 13.21
CA LEU A 149 2.02 1.09 11.75
C LEU A 149 1.35 -0.21 11.31
N GLU A 150 1.44 -1.29 12.10
CA GLU A 150 0.69 -2.53 11.83
C GLU A 150 -0.83 -2.34 11.83
N LYS A 151 -1.34 -1.43 12.66
CA LYS A 151 -2.78 -1.15 12.75
C LYS A 151 -3.23 -0.10 11.73
N ASN A 152 -2.38 0.88 11.45
CA ASN A 152 -2.65 1.95 10.50
C ASN A 152 -1.31 2.42 9.89
N PRO A 153 -1.00 2.03 8.64
CA PRO A 153 0.27 2.37 8.00
C PRO A 153 0.41 3.89 7.79
N GLN A 154 -0.70 4.62 7.64
CA GLN A 154 -0.69 6.08 7.48
C GLN A 154 -0.64 6.85 8.81
N TRP A 155 -0.64 6.15 9.95
CA TRP A 155 -0.78 6.79 11.26
C TRP A 155 0.32 7.82 11.52
N LEU A 156 1.57 7.54 11.17
CA LEU A 156 2.68 8.47 11.42
C LEU A 156 2.51 9.77 10.62
N ASN A 157 2.16 9.67 9.35
CA ASN A 157 1.90 10.82 8.50
C ASN A 157 0.67 11.61 8.96
N GLN A 158 -0.37 10.94 9.46
CA GLN A 158 -1.53 11.59 10.08
C GLN A 158 -1.14 12.35 11.35
N GLN A 159 -0.30 11.78 12.23
CA GLN A 159 0.17 12.45 13.45
C GLN A 159 1.04 13.66 13.14
N VAL A 160 1.91 13.57 12.14
CA VAL A 160 2.71 14.70 11.66
C VAL A 160 1.79 15.83 11.19
N ARG A 161 0.81 15.52 10.33
CA ARG A 161 -0.17 16.52 9.84
C ARG A 161 -0.98 17.15 10.98
N GLN A 162 -1.52 16.35 11.89
CA GLN A 162 -2.32 16.83 13.03
C GLN A 162 -1.55 17.81 13.92
N ARG A 163 -0.28 17.51 14.22
CA ARG A 163 0.56 18.39 15.05
C ARG A 163 1.01 19.65 14.32
N PHE A 164 1.20 19.59 13.01
CA PHE A 164 1.41 20.81 12.21
C PHE A 164 0.16 21.70 12.22
N THR A 165 -1.03 21.13 12.05
CA THR A 165 -2.29 21.89 12.11
C THR A 165 -2.58 22.45 13.50
N GLN A 166 -2.21 21.75 14.58
CA GLN A 166 -2.34 22.27 15.95
C GLN A 166 -1.28 23.32 16.31
N GLY A 167 -0.07 23.23 15.76
CA GLY A 167 0.98 24.23 15.94
C GLY A 167 0.67 25.58 15.27
N ASP A 168 -0.16 25.57 14.23
CA ASP A 168 -0.58 26.76 13.48
C ASP A 168 -1.82 27.45 14.11
N LEU A 169 -2.51 26.80 15.05
CA LEU A 169 -3.67 27.36 15.74
C LEU A 169 -3.32 28.28 16.93
N PHE A 170 -2.02 28.46 17.22
CA PHE A 170 -1.52 29.32 18.31
C PHE A 170 -0.35 30.23 17.88
N ALA A 171 -0.13 30.41 16.58
CA ALA A 171 0.84 31.37 16.03
C ALA A 171 0.20 32.72 15.69
#